data_AF-A0AAN8B3R3-F1
#
_entry.id   AF-A0AAN8B3R3-F1
#
_cell.length_a   1.000
_cell.length_b   1.000
_cell.length_c   1.000
_cell.angle_alpha   90.00
_cell.angle_beta   90.00
_cell.angle_gamma   90.00
#
_symmetry.space_group_name_H-M   'P 1'
#
loop_
_entity.id
_entity.type
_entity.pdbx_description
1 polymer ?
#
loop_
_entity_poly.entity_id
_entity_poly.type
_entity_poly.pdbx_seq_one_letter_code
_entity_poly.pdbx_strand_id
1 'polypeptide(L)'
;MDVYVGLCCSFGLPVWIASVLEAAKHLRSDHARRKKVYRILQRKLWFQGVGVKNGGVWKPTYVYPVEVKKLIRSVFSEDIRDYPDPCHAQVVYLTVEDMHKVNLN
;
A
#
# COMPACT_ATOMS: atom_id res chain seq x y z
N MET A 1 -3.00 16.75 3.66
CA MET A 1 -3.03 16.33 2.26
C MET A 1 -1.74 16.72 1.50
N ASP A 2 -1.37 18.00 1.42
CA ASP A 2 -0.23 18.46 0.59
C ASP A 2 1.13 17.82 0.94
N VAL A 3 1.45 17.64 2.22
CA VAL A 3 2.70 16.98 2.66
C VAL A 3 2.76 15.53 2.15
N TYR A 4 1.65 14.79 2.24
CA TYR A 4 1.60 13.41 1.77
C TYR A 4 1.62 13.30 0.26
N VAL A 5 1.03 14.27 -0.45
CA VAL A 5 1.11 14.35 -1.92
C VAL A 5 2.57 14.57 -2.35
N GLY A 6 3.27 15.52 -1.75
CA GLY A 6 4.68 15.77 -2.03
C GLY A 6 5.56 14.54 -1.78
N LEU A 7 5.32 13.84 -0.67
CA LEU A 7 6.01 12.57 -0.37
C LEU A 7 5.70 11.49 -1.40
N CYS A 8 4.44 11.28 -1.79
CA CYS A 8 4.10 10.30 -2.83
C CYS A 8 4.86 10.60 -4.14
N CYS A 9 4.86 11.86 -4.58
CA CYS A 9 5.60 12.29 -5.77
C CYS A 9 7.10 12.03 -5.66
N SER A 10 7.73 12.30 -4.50
CA SER A 10 9.17 12.04 -4.29
C SER A 10 9.56 10.57 -4.38
N PHE A 11 8.62 9.66 -4.13
CA PHE A 11 8.80 8.21 -4.26
C PHE A 11 8.29 7.65 -5.59
N GLY A 12 7.86 8.49 -6.54
CA GLY A 12 7.29 8.06 -7.82
C GLY A 12 5.94 7.35 -7.70
N LEU A 13 5.25 7.54 -6.58
CA LEU A 13 4.00 6.87 -6.24
C LEU A 13 2.78 7.73 -6.58
N PRO A 14 1.64 7.10 -6.92
CA PRO A 14 0.43 7.83 -7.26
C PRO A 14 -0.13 8.59 -6.05
N VAL A 15 -0.63 9.80 -6.31
CA VAL A 15 -1.14 10.74 -5.29
C VAL A 15 -2.30 10.19 -4.47
N TRP A 16 -3.04 9.19 -4.96
CA TRP A 16 -4.12 8.58 -4.19
C TRP A 16 -3.66 7.93 -2.90
N ILE A 17 -2.40 7.51 -2.82
CA ILE A 17 -1.82 6.94 -1.59
C ILE A 17 -1.79 8.00 -0.48
N ALA A 18 -1.70 9.29 -0.81
CA ALA A 18 -1.79 10.38 0.17
C ALA A 18 -3.11 10.34 0.95
N SER A 19 -4.23 10.06 0.27
CA SER A 19 -5.53 9.91 0.94
C SER A 19 -5.57 8.71 1.89
N VAL A 20 -4.80 7.65 1.59
CA VAL A 20 -4.68 6.47 2.46
C VAL A 20 -3.90 6.79 3.73
N LEU A 21 -2.80 7.52 3.60
CA LEU A 21 -2.01 8.00 4.74
C LEU A 21 -2.85 8.92 5.64
N GLU A 22 -3.57 9.85 5.03
CA GLU A 22 -4.48 10.76 5.72
C GLU A 22 -5.56 10.00 6.51
N ALA A 23 -6.18 8.98 5.92
CA ALA A 23 -7.18 8.15 6.58
C ALA A 23 -6.63 7.31 7.76
N ALA A 24 -5.32 7.11 7.84
CA ALA A 24 -4.68 6.39 8.93
C ALA A 24 -4.19 7.30 10.07
N LYS A 25 -3.94 8.59 9.81
CA LYS A 25 -3.18 9.49 10.71
C LYS A 25 -3.73 9.59 12.15
N HIS A 26 -5.04 9.45 12.32
CA HIS A 26 -5.71 9.64 13.61
C HIS A 26 -5.62 8.42 14.55
N LEU A 27 -5.03 7.31 14.13
CA LEU A 27 -4.84 6.14 15.01
C LEU A 27 -3.76 6.43 16.06
N ARG A 28 -3.88 5.77 17.21
CA ARG A 28 -3.08 6.07 18.41
C ARG A 28 -1.60 5.70 18.33
N SER A 29 -1.23 4.71 17.52
CA SER A 29 0.15 4.25 17.37
C SER A 29 0.51 4.02 15.91
N ASP A 30 1.79 4.20 15.58
CA ASP A 30 2.30 3.99 14.22
C ASP A 30 2.10 2.56 13.74
N HIS A 31 2.21 1.57 14.64
CA HIS A 31 1.87 0.19 14.29
C HIS A 31 0.42 0.08 13.78
N ALA A 32 -0.54 0.68 14.47
CA ALA A 32 -1.94 0.68 14.05
C ALA A 32 -2.16 1.45 12.74
N ARG A 33 -1.46 2.59 12.57
CA ARG A 33 -1.48 3.42 11.35
C ARG A 33 -0.99 2.62 10.14
N ARG A 34 0.19 1.98 10.21
CA ARG A 34 0.71 1.15 9.13
C ARG A 34 -0.22 -0.01 8.78
N LYS A 35 -0.75 -0.72 9.78
CA LYS A 35 -1.70 -1.82 9.56
C LYS A 35 -2.96 -1.33 8.83
N LYS A 36 -3.46 -0.14 9.18
CA LYS A 36 -4.59 0.50 8.49
C LYS A 36 -4.25 0.86 7.05
N VAL A 37 -3.08 1.45 6.80
CA VAL A 37 -2.61 1.79 5.44
C VAL A 37 -2.56 0.55 4.55
N TYR A 38 -1.82 -0.49 4.95
CA TYR A 38 -1.71 -1.72 4.15
C TYR A 38 -3.05 -2.40 3.91
N ARG A 39 -3.97 -2.35 4.88
CA ARG A 39 -5.33 -2.87 4.72
C ARG A 39 -6.13 -2.09 3.68
N ILE A 40 -6.02 -0.76 3.65
CA ILE A 40 -6.72 0.08 2.67
C ILE A 40 -6.12 -0.14 1.27
N LEU A 41 -4.79 -0.15 1.16
CA LEU A 41 -4.09 -0.45 -0.09
C LEU A 41 -4.55 -1.80 -0.66
N GLN A 42 -4.51 -2.86 0.14
CA GLN A 42 -4.93 -4.20 -0.28
C GLN A 42 -6.38 -4.22 -0.79
N ARG A 43 -7.30 -3.53 -0.09
CA ARG A 43 -8.70 -3.45 -0.50
C ARG A 43 -8.86 -2.72 -1.83
N LYS A 44 -8.20 -1.57 -2.01
CA LYS A 44 -8.28 -0.79 -3.25
C LYS A 44 -7.73 -1.57 -4.44
N LEU A 45 -6.56 -2.19 -4.29
CA LEU A 45 -5.93 -3.01 -5.32
C LEU A 45 -6.81 -4.21 -5.69
N TRP A 46 -7.34 -4.92 -4.69
CA TRP A 46 -8.21 -6.07 -4.93
C TRP A 46 -9.53 -5.68 -5.62
N PHE A 47 -10.18 -4.61 -5.18
CA PHE A 47 -11.43 -4.14 -5.79
C PHE A 47 -11.24 -3.72 -7.26
N GLN A 48 -10.07 -3.15 -7.58
CA GLN A 48 -9.69 -2.75 -8.94
C GLN A 48 -9.03 -3.89 -9.75
N GLY A 49 -8.98 -5.12 -9.20
CA GLY A 49 -8.42 -6.28 -9.90
C GLY A 49 -6.92 -6.22 -10.17
N VAL A 50 -6.16 -5.34 -9.49
CA VAL A 50 -4.73 -5.16 -9.75
C VAL A 50 -3.95 -6.40 -9.34
N GLY A 51 -3.30 -7.06 -10.29
CA GLY A 51 -2.50 -8.26 -10.05
C GLY A 51 -3.31 -9.51 -9.69
N VAL A 52 -4.64 -9.47 -9.84
CA VAL A 52 -5.52 -10.64 -9.68
C VAL A 52 -5.66 -11.33 -11.04
N LYS A 53 -5.44 -12.65 -11.11
CA LYS A 53 -5.73 -13.42 -12.32
C LYS A 53 -7.25 -13.46 -12.56
N ASN A 54 -7.68 -13.23 -13.81
CA ASN A 54 -9.08 -13.32 -14.21
C ASN A 54 -9.70 -14.64 -13.71
N GLY A 55 -10.83 -14.54 -12.98
CA GLY A 55 -11.54 -15.70 -12.42
C GLY A 55 -11.10 -16.17 -11.03
N GLY A 56 -10.11 -15.51 -10.41
CA GLY A 56 -9.68 -15.83 -9.04
C GLY A 56 -10.65 -15.28 -7.98
N VAL A 57 -11.38 -16.17 -7.30
CA VAL A 57 -12.31 -15.83 -6.19
C VAL A 57 -11.58 -15.42 -4.90
N TRP A 58 -10.26 -15.58 -4.85
CA TRP A 58 -9.47 -15.47 -3.61
C TRP A 58 -8.79 -14.10 -3.44
N LYS A 59 -8.74 -13.63 -2.19
CA LYS A 59 -8.09 -12.37 -1.82
C LYS A 59 -6.55 -12.54 -1.85
N PRO A 60 -5.81 -11.80 -2.69
CA PRO A 60 -4.37 -11.98 -2.82
C PRO A 60 -3.59 -11.46 -1.61
N THR A 61 -2.43 -12.07 -1.38
CA THR A 61 -1.40 -11.53 -0.49
C THR A 61 -0.44 -10.67 -1.32
N TYR A 62 -0.49 -9.35 -1.15
CA TYR A 62 0.39 -8.44 -1.88
C TYR A 62 1.75 -8.27 -1.21
N VAL A 63 2.81 -8.37 -2.02
CA VAL A 63 4.13 -7.85 -1.70
C VAL A 63 4.27 -6.50 -2.37
N TYR A 64 4.36 -5.45 -1.56
CA TYR A 64 4.42 -4.06 -2.03
C TYR A 64 5.83 -3.69 -2.49
N PRO A 65 5.96 -2.78 -3.49
CA PRO A 65 7.25 -2.28 -3.94
C PRO A 65 7.95 -1.51 -2.81
N VAL A 66 9.28 -1.42 -2.89
CA VAL A 66 10.11 -0.84 -1.83
C VAL A 66 9.79 0.63 -1.58
N GLU A 67 9.35 1.35 -2.60
CA GLU A 67 8.92 2.75 -2.56
C GLU A 67 7.72 2.93 -1.62
N VAL A 68 6.73 2.04 -1.69
CA VAL A 68 5.56 2.06 -0.79
C VAL A 68 6.00 1.77 0.64
N LYS A 69 6.89 0.77 0.82
CA LYS A 69 7.44 0.43 2.14
C LYS A 69 8.20 1.64 2.72
N LYS A 70 9.03 2.33 1.92
CA LYS A 70 9.79 3.52 2.33
C LYS A 70 8.89 4.71 2.66
N LEU A 71 7.89 5.03 1.83
CA LEU A 71 6.92 6.09 2.08
C LEU A 71 6.18 5.87 3.40
N ILE A 72 5.70 4.65 3.64
CA ILE A 72 4.96 4.35 4.87
C ILE A 72 5.88 4.47 6.09
N ARG A 73 7.14 4.05 5.98
CA ARG A 73 8.15 4.16 7.06
C ARG A 73 8.54 5.61 7.34
N SER A 74 8.63 6.47 6.32
CA SER A 74 8.94 7.89 6.52
C SER A 74 7.79 8.65 7.21
N VAL A 75 6.56 8.15 7.08
CA VAL A 75 5.36 8.77 7.68
C VAL A 75 5.06 8.18 9.07
N PHE A 76 5.28 6.88 9.27
CA PHE A 76 4.99 6.14 10.50
C PHE A 76 6.18 5.23 10.86
N SER A 77 7.10 5.73 11.66
CA SER A 77 8.46 5.20 11.84
C SER A 77 8.63 4.20 13.00
N GLU A 78 7.78 4.21 14.03
CA GLU A 78 8.00 3.36 15.22
C GLU A 78 7.81 1.87 14.94
N ASP A 79 8.47 0.92 15.60
CA ASP A 79 8.17 -0.53 15.53
C ASP A 79 8.20 -1.16 14.11
N ILE A 80 9.22 -0.85 13.31
CA ILE A 80 9.43 -1.54 12.02
C ILE A 80 9.99 -2.94 12.29
N ARG A 81 9.28 -3.97 11.82
CA ARG A 81 9.78 -5.34 11.76
C ARG A 81 9.84 -5.75 10.31
N ASP A 82 11.03 -6.12 9.86
CA ASP A 82 11.24 -6.71 8.55
C ASP A 82 10.88 -8.20 8.64
N TYR A 83 9.73 -8.53 8.09
CA TYR A 83 9.32 -9.91 7.86
C TYR A 83 9.75 -10.31 6.45
N PRO A 84 10.21 -11.56 6.25
CA PRO A 84 10.46 -12.06 4.91
C PRO A 84 9.17 -12.00 4.09
N ASP A 85 9.30 -11.72 2.79
CA ASP A 85 8.16 -11.72 1.90
C ASP A 85 7.54 -13.14 1.87
N PRO A 86 6.20 -13.25 1.91
CA PRO A 86 5.52 -14.54 1.88
C PRO A 86 5.83 -15.29 0.58
N CYS A 87 5.96 -16.63 0.68
CA CYS A 87 6.30 -17.50 -0.44
C CYS A 87 5.24 -18.60 -0.64
N HIS A 88 3.99 -18.21 -0.93
CA HIS A 88 2.90 -19.15 -1.22
C HIS A 88 2.23 -18.82 -2.57
N ALA A 89 1.44 -19.76 -3.11
CA ALA A 89 0.87 -19.69 -4.46
C ALA A 89 -0.08 -18.50 -4.74
N GLN A 90 -0.47 -17.75 -3.71
CA GLN A 90 -1.42 -16.62 -3.80
C GLN A 90 -0.74 -15.27 -3.53
N VAL A 91 0.60 -15.24 -3.62
CA VAL A 91 1.38 -14.02 -3.47
C VAL A 91 1.45 -13.28 -4.79
N VAL A 92 1.18 -11.98 -4.75
CA VAL A 92 1.24 -11.08 -5.90
C VAL A 92 2.29 -10.01 -5.60
N TYR A 93 3.35 -9.98 -6.40
CA TYR A 93 4.39 -8.97 -6.32
C TYR A 93 3.96 -7.76 -7.14
N LEU A 94 3.84 -6.61 -6.47
CA LEU A 94 3.44 -5.35 -7.09
C LEU A 94 4.67 -4.55 -7.49
N THR A 95 4.59 -3.96 -8.67
CA THR A 95 5.48 -2.90 -9.13
C THR A 95 4.93 -1.52 -8.78
N VAL A 96 5.74 -0.47 -8.92
CA VAL A 96 5.23 0.92 -8.84
C VAL A 96 4.17 1.17 -9.92
N GLU A 97 4.35 0.62 -11.13
CA GLU A 97 3.39 0.74 -12.23
C GLU A 97 2.02 0.16 -11.88
N ASP A 98 1.98 -0.96 -11.15
CA ASP A 98 0.72 -1.54 -10.68
C ASP A 98 -0.05 -0.59 -9.75
N MET A 99 0.67 0.21 -8.94
CA MET A 99 0.04 1.19 -8.05
C MET A 99 -0.70 2.28 -8.85
N HIS A 100 -0.21 2.62 -10.04
CA HIS A 100 -0.81 3.60 -10.94
C HIS A 100 -2.05 3.08 -11.69
N LYS A 101 -2.30 1.76 -11.69
CA LYS A 101 -3.49 1.14 -12.33
C LYS A 101 -4.78 1.33 -11.53
N VAL A 102 -4.70 1.82 -10.29
CA VAL A 102 -5.88 2.06 -9.43
C VAL A 102 -6.64 3.29 -9.94
N ASN A 103 -7.81 3.07 -10.50
CA ASN A 103 -8.69 4.15 -10.96
C ASN A 103 -9.46 4.75 -9.77
N LEU A 104 -9.59 6.08 -9.72
CA LEU A 104 -10.27 6.81 -8.64
C LEU A 104 -11.70 7.27 -9.00
N ASN A 105 -12.17 6.88 -10.18
CA ASN A 105 -13.50 7.21 -10.70
C ASN A 105 -14.59 6.39 -10.00
#